data_AF-A0A532D5Q1-F1
#
_entry.id   AF-A0A532D5Q1-F1
#
_cell.length_a   1.000
_cell.length_b   1.000
_cell.length_c   1.000
_cell.angle_alpha   90.00
_cell.angle_beta   90.00
_cell.angle_gamma   90.00
#
_symmetry.space_group_name_H-M   'P 1'
#
loop_
_entity.id
_entity.type
_entity.pdbx_description
1 polymer ?
#
loop_
_entity_poly.entity_id
_entity_poly.type
_entity_poly.pdbx_seq_one_letter_code
_entity_poly.pdbx_strand_id
1 'polypeptide(L)' 'MTTLPDPARFAHVTDWVFDLDNTLYPHHSNLFSQIDVKMTAYVGELLTPPREEA' A
#
# COMPACT_ATOMS: atom_id res chain seq x y z
N MET A 1 -13.89 -13.35 -28.65
CA MET A 1 -14.88 -12.65 -27.82
C MET A 1 -14.67 -13.12 -26.39
N THR A 2 -14.28 -12.24 -25.48
CA THR A 2 -14.09 -12.57 -24.07
C THR A 2 -15.44 -12.61 -23.39
N THR A 3 -15.85 -13.79 -22.89
CA THR A 3 -17.05 -13.94 -22.07
C THR A 3 -16.81 -13.24 -20.74
N LEU A 4 -17.58 -12.18 -20.46
CA LEU A 4 -17.52 -11.52 -19.16
C LEU A 4 -18.16 -12.42 -18.09
N PRO A 5 -17.63 -12.43 -16.85
CA PRO A 5 -18.22 -13.18 -15.76
C PRO A 5 -19.60 -12.60 -15.37
N ASP A 6 -20.51 -13.47 -14.95
CA ASP A 6 -21.81 -13.07 -14.40
C ASP A 6 -21.63 -12.38 -13.02
N PRO A 7 -22.00 -11.09 -12.87
CA PRO A 7 -21.89 -10.37 -11.60
C PRO A 7 -22.68 -11.00 -10.45
N ALA A 8 -23.76 -11.73 -10.73
CA ALA A 8 -24.60 -12.36 -9.70
C ALA A 8 -23.81 -13.36 -8.83
N ARG A 9 -22.73 -13.94 -9.39
CA ARG A 9 -21.83 -14.85 -8.66
C ARG A 9 -21.13 -14.21 -7.47
N PHE A 10 -21.00 -12.89 -7.47
CA PHE A 10 -20.31 -12.13 -6.42
C PHE A 10 -21.26 -11.39 -5.47
N ALA A 11 -22.58 -11.53 -5.64
CA ALA A 11 -23.58 -10.78 -4.86
C ALA A 11 -23.54 -11.01 -3.34
N HIS A 12 -22.93 -12.11 -2.89
CA HIS A 12 -22.75 -12.45 -1.47
C HIS A 12 -21.45 -11.88 -0.87
N VAL A 13 -20.55 -11.37 -1.70
CA VAL A 13 -19.28 -10.79 -1.25
C VAL A 13 -19.53 -9.35 -0.82
N THR A 14 -19.34 -9.08 0.47
CA THR A 14 -19.57 -7.76 1.06
C THR A 14 -18.31 -6.90 1.08
N ASP A 15 -17.15 -7.52 1.16
CA ASP A 15 -15.87 -6.86 1.41
C ASP A 15 -14.82 -7.32 0.40
N TRP A 16 -14.05 -6.37 -0.11
CA TRP A 16 -13.02 -6.62 -1.10
C TRP A 16 -11.69 -6.09 -0.59
N VAL A 17 -10.68 -6.96 -0.63
CA VAL A 17 -9.30 -6.60 -0.35
C VAL A 17 -8.55 -6.64 -1.67
N PHE A 18 -8.02 -5.49 -2.07
CA PHE A 18 -7.15 -5.39 -3.24
C PHE A 18 -5.74 -5.09 -2.77
N ASP A 19 -4.77 -5.72 -3.44
CA ASP A 19 -3.39 -5.30 -3.30
C ASP A 19 -3.22 -3.86 -3.81
N LEU A 20 -2.22 -3.17 -3.29
CA LEU A 20 -1.97 -1.77 -3.63
C LEU A 20 -1.18 -1.65 -4.94
N ASP A 21 -0.07 -2.37 -5.06
CA ASP A 21 0.86 -2.20 -6.17
C ASP A 21 0.43 -3.02 -7.39
N ASN A 22 0.44 -2.40 -8.56
CA ASN A 22 0.04 -2.97 -9.85
C ASN A 22 -1.40 -3.51 -9.93
N THR A 23 -2.18 -3.43 -8.86
CA THR A 23 -3.60 -3.77 -8.81
C THR A 23 -4.45 -2.50 -8.70
N LEU A 24 -4.28 -1.71 -7.63
CA LEU A 24 -4.97 -0.42 -7.48
C LEU A 24 -4.17 0.75 -8.07
N TYR A 25 -2.85 0.70 -7.97
CA TYR A 25 -1.96 1.74 -8.48
C TYR A 25 -1.09 1.19 -9.62
N PRO A 26 -0.89 1.97 -10.68
CA PRO A 26 -0.04 1.55 -11.78
C PRO A 26 1.43 1.49 -11.36
N HIS A 27 2.21 0.61 -12.02
CA HIS A 27 3.64 0.39 -11.73
C HIS A 27 4.47 1.68 -11.66
N HIS A 28 4.15 2.67 -12.50
CA HIS A 28 4.89 3.94 -12.55
C HIS A 28 4.65 4.84 -11.32
N SER A 29 3.68 4.52 -10.46
CA SER A 29 3.48 5.22 -9.19
C SER A 29 4.58 4.93 -8.17
N ASN A 30 5.28 3.79 -8.31
CA ASN A 30 6.42 3.39 -7.48
C ASN A 30 6.15 3.59 -5.96
N LEU A 31 4.98 3.15 -5.50
CA LEU A 31 4.46 3.43 -4.16
C LEU A 31 5.42 3.02 -3.04
N PHE A 32 6.07 1.87 -3.18
CA PHE A 32 6.99 1.35 -2.18
C PHE A 32 8.19 2.27 -1.96
N SER A 33 8.71 2.91 -3.02
CA SER A 33 9.79 3.90 -2.87
C SER A 33 9.37 5.11 -2.04
N GLN A 34 8.12 5.55 -2.15
CA GLN A 34 7.61 6.69 -1.39
C GLN A 34 7.37 6.30 0.08
N ILE A 35 6.94 5.06 0.31
CA ILE A 35 6.75 4.51 1.67
C ILE A 35 8.11 4.37 2.37
N ASP A 36 9.12 3.87 1.66
CA ASP A 36 10.48 3.69 2.18
C ASP A 36 11.08 4.98 2.72
N VAL A 37 10.98 6.08 1.96
CA VAL A 37 11.45 7.42 2.39
C VAL A 37 10.73 7.87 3.67
N LYS A 38 9.40 7.74 3.71
CA LYS A 38 8.60 8.18 4.85
C LYS A 38 8.88 7.35 6.10
N MET A 39 8.98 6.03 5.96
CA MET A 39 9.27 5.13 7.08
C MET A 39 10.69 5.31 7.58
N THR A 40 11.67 5.48 6.70
CA THR A 40 13.06 5.76 7.08
C THR A 40 13.16 7.05 7.89
N ALA A 41 12.49 8.13 7.45
CA ALA A 41 12.45 9.38 8.19
C ALA A 41 11.81 9.21 9.58
N TYR A 42 10.65 8.55 9.64
CA TYR A 42 9.94 8.31 10.90
C TYR A 42 10.76 7.48 11.90
N VAL A 43 11.37 6.39 11.44
CA VAL A 43 12.21 5.53 12.29
C VAL A 43 13.47 6.26 12.74
N GLY A 44 14.08 7.06 11.86
CA GLY A 44 15.22 7.90 12.21
C GLY A 44 14.90 8.89 13.32
N GLU A 45 13.77 9.59 13.24
CA GLU A 45 13.29 10.50 14.28
C GLU A 45 12.99 9.76 15.59
N LEU A 46 12.33 8.60 15.52
CA LEU A 46 11.93 7.82 16.69
C LEU A 46 13.12 7.24 17.46
N LEU A 47 14.19 6.85 16.76
CA LEU A 47 15.36 6.19 17.36
C LEU A 47 16.51 7.15 17.69
N THR A 48 16.40 8.43 17.36
CA THR A 48 17.42 9.43 17.72
C THR A 48 17.26 9.80 19.19
N PRO A 49 18.26 9.55 20.06
CA PRO A 49 18.17 9.93 21.47
C PRO A 49 18.11 11.45 21.62
N PRO A 50 17.35 11.98 22.60
CA PRO A 50 17.36 13.40 22.93
C PRO A 50 18.79 13.88 23.24
N ARG A 51 19.13 15.08 22.76
CA ARG A 51 20.47 15.68 22.86
C ARG A 51 21.00 15.84 24.30
N GLU A 52 20.16 15.64 25.31
CA GLU A 52 20.52 15.70 26.73
C GLU A 52 21.15 14.38 27.25
N GLU A 53 21.09 13.28 26.49
CA GLU A 53 21.65 11.97 26.88
C GLU A 53 23.01 11.62 26.23
N ALA A 54 23.60 12.53 25.44
CA ALA A 54 24.86 12.32 24.71
C ALA A 54 26.11 12.89 25.40
#